data_AF-A0A257U8J8-F1
#
_entry.id   AF-A0A257U8J8-F1
#
_cell.length_a   1.000
_cell.length_b   1.000
_cell.length_c   1.000
_cell.angle_alpha   90.00
_cell.angle_beta   90.00
_cell.angle_gamma   90.00
#
_symmetry.space_group_name_H-M   'P 1'
#
loop_
_entity.id
_entity.type
_entity.pdbx_description
1 polymer ?
#
loop_
_entity_poly.entity_id
_entity_poly.type
_entity_poly.pdbx_seq_one_letter_code
_entity_poly.pdbx_strand_id
1 'polypeptide(L)'
;MTLTIPSIHYLALLPVLILFGASLALLIATALVRGRLGARVASAVTVLASLAAFVVTFIQWSYLDAPARKAQKVIPADLAEQLDSQLAQVNEVPAIAVRLARALGLETLEPVDDFEDPDAYAVIDAQLEKDFNGNAQLAAVSKAPVYLEKASRLQECTRTGDLLPVFALLNSSRFAAADVDAQWGVFLRTHFASGTDRTRLGLWENRNLKIAARIRAVAALHPGGRVLVIYGAAHRPFLEAYLSKMADIDVVEVEPMLGVPPAP
;
A
#
# COMPACT_ATOMS: atom_id res chain seq x y z
N MET A 1 -0.38 41.22 -3.13
CA MET A 1 0.67 40.44 -2.44
C MET A 1 0.17 40.20 -1.02
N THR A 2 -0.42 39.03 -0.78
CA THR A 2 -0.88 38.59 0.55
C THR A 2 -0.01 37.40 0.92
N LEU A 3 0.89 37.63 1.86
CA LEU A 3 1.75 36.61 2.44
C LEU A 3 0.87 35.78 3.37
N THR A 4 0.33 34.67 2.87
CA THR A 4 -0.37 33.69 3.70
C THR A 4 0.70 32.91 4.46
N ILE A 5 0.87 33.25 5.73
CA ILE A 5 1.73 32.51 6.65
C ILE A 5 1.05 31.17 6.94
N PRO A 6 1.73 30.02 6.78
CA PRO A 6 1.14 28.73 7.10
C PRO A 6 0.86 28.61 8.60
N SER A 7 -0.35 28.17 8.94
CA SER A 7 -0.72 27.80 10.30
C SER A 7 -0.21 26.39 10.59
N ILE A 8 0.55 26.25 11.68
CA ILE A 8 1.00 24.96 12.18
C ILE A 8 -0.05 24.46 13.18
N HIS A 9 -0.82 23.46 12.80
CA HIS A 9 -1.76 22.78 13.69
C HIS A 9 -1.07 21.53 14.25
N TYR A 10 -0.63 21.60 15.50
CA TYR A 10 -0.20 20.41 16.25
C TYR A 10 -1.42 19.76 16.89
N LEU A 11 -1.76 18.54 16.48
CA LEU A 11 -2.69 17.71 17.24
C LEU A 11 -2.00 16.43 17.70
N ALA A 12 -1.16 16.56 18.74
CA ALA A 12 -0.57 15.44 19.48
C ALA A 12 -1.60 14.52 20.17
N LEU A 13 -2.90 14.82 20.02
CA LEU A 13 -4.01 14.09 20.62
C LEU A 13 -4.68 13.09 19.68
N LEU A 14 -4.41 13.10 18.36
CA LEU A 14 -5.15 12.24 17.44
C LEU A 14 -4.95 10.72 17.69
N PRO A 15 -3.72 10.22 17.92
CA PRO A 15 -3.53 8.82 18.33
C PRO A 15 -4.23 8.49 19.66
N VAL A 16 -4.23 9.44 20.60
CA VAL A 16 -4.92 9.31 21.90
C VAL A 16 -6.44 9.24 21.70
N LEU A 17 -6.99 10.05 20.81
CA LEU A 17 -8.42 10.06 20.46
C LEU A 17 -8.84 8.79 19.72
N ILE A 18 -8.00 8.24 18.84
CA ILE A 18 -8.24 6.96 18.15
C ILE A 18 -8.31 5.82 19.17
N LEU A 19 -7.30 5.72 20.05
CA LEU A 19 -7.25 4.69 21.09
C LEU A 19 -8.36 4.86 22.13
N PHE A 20 -8.64 6.09 22.54
CA PHE A 20 -9.74 6.41 23.46
C PHE A 20 -11.10 6.10 22.84
N GLY A 21 -11.32 6.50 21.59
CA GLY A 21 -12.54 6.23 20.84
C GLY A 21 -12.79 4.72 20.66
N ALA A 22 -11.75 3.96 20.32
CA ALA A 22 -11.84 2.50 20.24
C ALA A 22 -12.15 1.85 21.60
N SER A 23 -11.51 2.34 22.67
CA SER A 23 -11.78 1.88 24.04
C SER A 23 -13.21 2.19 24.48
N LEU A 24 -13.72 3.38 24.14
CA LEU A 24 -15.09 3.80 24.43
C LEU A 24 -16.11 2.98 23.62
N ALA A 25 -15.81 2.71 22.34
CA ALA A 25 -16.66 1.85 21.50
C ALA A 25 -16.73 0.42 22.06
N LEU A 26 -15.61 -0.15 22.51
CA LEU A 26 -15.60 -1.46 23.18
C LEU A 26 -16.39 -1.43 24.48
N LEU A 27 -16.28 -0.36 25.28
CA LEU A 27 -17.05 -0.19 26.51
C LEU A 27 -18.57 -0.16 26.24
N ILE A 28 -19.00 0.64 25.27
CA ILE A 28 -20.41 0.76 24.87
C ILE A 28 -20.93 -0.57 24.32
N ALA A 29 -20.16 -1.23 23.44
CA ALA A 29 -20.54 -2.51 22.86
C ALA A 29 -20.69 -3.59 23.94
N THR A 30 -19.82 -3.58 24.96
CA THR A 30 -19.91 -4.50 26.10
C THR A 30 -21.13 -4.20 26.98
N ALA A 31 -21.55 -2.93 27.09
CA ALA A 31 -22.73 -2.52 27.83
C ALA A 31 -24.05 -2.84 27.12
N LEU A 32 -24.06 -2.89 25.78
CA LEU A 32 -25.27 -3.11 24.97
C LEU A 32 -25.55 -4.59 24.67
N VAL A 33 -24.54 -5.45 24.72
CA VAL A 33 -24.69 -6.89 24.45
C VAL A 33 -25.03 -7.61 25.75
N ARG A 34 -26.12 -8.42 25.75
CA ARG A 34 -26.43 -9.36 26.85
C ARG A 34 -25.46 -10.54 26.81
N GLY A 35 -24.18 -10.31 27.12
CA GLY A 35 -23.13 -11.33 27.08
C GLY A 35 -21.73 -10.73 27.02
N ARG A 36 -20.69 -11.57 27.10
CA ARG A 36 -19.30 -11.13 26.91
C ARG A 36 -19.05 -10.85 25.43
N LEU A 37 -18.38 -9.73 25.13
CA LEU A 37 -17.87 -9.47 23.80
C LEU A 37 -16.92 -10.60 23.39
N GLY A 38 -17.08 -11.14 22.18
CA GLY A 38 -16.19 -12.20 21.69
C GLY A 38 -14.74 -11.71 21.61
N ALA A 39 -13.79 -12.48 22.12
CA ALA A 39 -12.38 -12.10 22.16
C ALA A 39 -11.84 -11.69 20.78
N ARG A 40 -12.30 -12.34 19.70
CA ARG A 40 -11.94 -12.00 18.32
C ARG A 40 -12.37 -10.59 17.91
N VAL A 41 -13.57 -10.15 18.32
CA VAL A 41 -14.08 -8.81 18.01
C VAL A 41 -13.31 -7.76 18.81
N ALA A 42 -13.06 -8.02 20.08
CA ALA A 42 -12.26 -7.12 20.92
C ALA A 42 -10.83 -6.99 20.40
N SER A 43 -10.18 -8.10 20.04
CA SER A 43 -8.84 -8.09 19.46
C SER A 43 -8.80 -7.39 18.11
N ALA A 44 -9.77 -7.62 17.22
CA ALA A 44 -9.82 -6.94 15.92
C ALA A 44 -9.95 -5.41 16.07
N VAL A 45 -10.83 -4.93 16.95
CA VAL A 45 -10.99 -3.49 17.21
C VAL A 45 -9.72 -2.89 17.80
N THR A 46 -9.08 -3.57 18.76
CA THR A 46 -7.81 -3.11 19.35
C THR A 46 -6.67 -3.08 18.33
N VAL A 47 -6.56 -4.11 17.49
CA VAL A 47 -5.54 -4.19 16.43
C VAL A 47 -5.76 -3.09 15.40
N LEU A 48 -6.98 -2.91 14.90
CA LEU A 48 -7.31 -1.87 13.93
C LEU A 48 -7.07 -0.46 14.49
N ALA A 49 -7.46 -0.21 15.75
CA ALA A 49 -7.20 1.07 16.41
C ALA A 49 -5.71 1.32 16.64
N SER A 50 -4.94 0.28 16.97
CA SER A 50 -3.49 0.37 17.13
C SER A 50 -2.79 0.62 15.80
N LEU A 51 -3.22 -0.04 14.71
CA LEU A 51 -2.73 0.22 13.36
C LEU A 51 -3.05 1.65 12.91
N ALA A 52 -4.29 2.10 13.10
CA ALA A 52 -4.69 3.47 12.78
C ALA A 52 -3.86 4.51 13.57
N ALA A 53 -3.69 4.29 14.89
CA ALA A 53 -2.86 5.14 15.72
C ALA A 53 -1.38 5.12 15.30
N PHE A 54 -0.86 3.95 14.90
CA PHE A 54 0.52 3.79 14.42
C PHE A 54 0.76 4.55 13.11
N VAL A 55 -0.14 4.43 12.13
CA VAL A 55 -0.04 5.15 10.84
C VAL A 55 -0.07 6.67 11.05
N VAL A 56 -0.98 7.16 11.89
CA VAL A 56 -1.03 8.60 12.24
C VAL A 56 0.24 9.03 12.96
N THR A 57 0.71 8.24 13.93
CA THR A 57 1.93 8.56 14.70
C THR A 57 3.16 8.62 13.80
N PHE A 58 3.27 7.72 12.81
CA PHE A 58 4.38 7.69 11.87
C PHE A 58 4.48 8.97 11.03
N ILE A 59 3.34 9.47 10.53
CA ILE A 59 3.30 10.72 9.75
C ILE A 59 3.60 11.92 10.65
N GLN A 60 2.99 12.00 11.83
CA GLN A 60 3.24 13.08 12.78
C GLN A 60 4.71 13.10 13.25
N TRP A 61 5.32 11.94 13.46
CA TRP A 61 6.74 11.80 13.79
C TRP A 61 7.65 12.30 12.66
N SER A 62 7.23 12.12 11.41
CA SER A 62 7.94 12.63 10.24
C SER A 62 7.99 14.15 10.18
N TYR A 63 7.00 14.86 10.73
CA TYR A 63 6.96 16.33 10.75
C TYR A 63 8.00 16.96 11.68
N LEU A 64 8.44 16.24 12.71
CA LEU A 64 9.52 16.69 13.59
C LEU A 64 10.86 16.64 12.83
N ASP A 65 11.75 17.60 13.07
CA ASP A 65 13.13 17.50 12.61
C ASP A 65 13.95 16.62 13.58
N ALA A 66 15.16 16.20 13.16
CA ALA A 66 15.98 15.31 13.98
C ALA A 66 16.31 15.89 15.38
N PRO A 67 16.58 17.21 15.55
CA PRO A 67 16.70 17.83 16.86
C PRO A 67 15.43 17.72 17.72
N ALA A 68 14.25 18.03 17.16
CA ALA A 68 12.98 17.95 17.89
C ALA A 68 12.63 16.50 18.27
N ARG A 69 12.91 15.53 17.39
CA ARG A 69 12.76 14.09 17.70
C ARG A 69 13.66 13.62 18.82
N LYS A 70 14.87 14.16 18.95
CA LYS A 70 15.78 13.84 20.07
C LYS A 70 15.39 14.54 21.37
N ALA A 71 14.75 15.70 21.29
CA ALA A 71 14.35 16.49 22.46
C ALA A 71 13.01 16.07 23.09
N GLN A 72 12.21 15.27 22.37
CA GLN A 72 10.91 14.78 22.85
C GLN A 72 11.07 13.84 24.06
N LYS A 73 10.11 13.89 25.00
CA LYS A 73 10.11 13.07 26.23
C LYS A 73 8.85 12.22 26.41
N VAL A 74 7.94 12.27 25.44
CA VAL A 74 6.58 11.72 25.55
C VAL A 74 6.50 10.32 24.94
N ILE A 75 7.21 10.12 23.82
CA ILE A 75 7.29 8.85 23.11
C ILE A 75 8.44 8.04 23.72
N PRO A 76 8.18 6.78 24.14
CA PRO A 76 9.21 5.85 24.59
C PRO A 76 10.38 5.74 23.59
N ALA A 77 11.60 5.58 24.11
CA ALA A 77 12.81 5.61 23.28
C ALA A 77 12.86 4.47 22.24
N ASP A 78 12.36 3.29 22.61
CA ASP A 78 12.20 2.13 21.73
C ASP A 78 11.22 2.41 20.58
N LEU A 79 10.08 3.03 20.88
CA LEU A 79 9.11 3.43 19.86
C LEU A 79 9.65 4.53 18.95
N ALA A 80 10.36 5.52 19.52
CA ALA A 80 11.02 6.57 18.74
C ALA A 80 12.07 5.99 17.76
N GLU A 81 12.86 5.02 18.21
CA GLU A 81 13.83 4.31 17.38
C GLU A 81 13.15 3.50 16.27
N GLN A 82 12.04 2.82 16.57
CA GLN A 82 11.25 2.11 15.55
C GLN A 82 10.72 3.06 14.48
N LEU A 83 10.16 4.21 14.88
CA LEU A 83 9.65 5.20 13.94
C LEU A 83 10.76 5.82 13.08
N ASP A 84 11.92 6.11 13.67
CA ASP A 84 13.10 6.57 12.93
C ASP A 84 13.61 5.50 11.95
N SER A 85 13.62 4.23 12.35
CA SER A 85 13.97 3.10 11.48
C SER A 85 13.01 2.95 10.30
N GLN A 86 11.71 3.15 10.54
CA GLN A 86 10.69 3.14 9.49
C GLN A 86 10.85 4.32 8.52
N LEU A 87 11.19 5.51 9.01
CA LEU A 87 11.47 6.68 8.16
C LEU A 87 12.78 6.55 7.37
N ALA A 88 13.70 5.72 7.83
CA ALA A 88 14.96 5.42 7.16
C ALA A 88 14.86 4.28 6.14
N GLN A 89 13.71 3.60 6.02
CA GLN A 89 13.53 2.52 5.05
C GLN A 89 13.72 3.01 3.61
N VAL A 90 14.28 2.15 2.77
CA VAL A 90 14.48 2.43 1.34
C VAL A 90 13.32 1.80 0.55
N ASN A 91 12.13 2.37 0.71
CA ASN A 91 10.94 2.02 -0.07
C ASN A 91 10.06 3.25 -0.33
N GLU A 92 8.99 3.08 -1.10
CA GLU A 92 8.14 4.16 -1.59
C GLU A 92 7.38 4.89 -0.46
N VAL A 93 7.16 4.24 0.68
CA VAL A 93 6.39 4.83 1.79
C VAL A 93 7.10 6.05 2.38
N PRO A 94 8.31 5.96 2.97
CA PRO A 94 9.01 7.14 3.46
C PRO A 94 9.61 7.99 2.33
N ALA A 95 10.00 7.39 1.19
CA ALA A 95 10.66 8.12 0.11
C ALA A 95 9.71 8.99 -0.72
N ILE A 96 8.45 8.55 -0.90
CA ILE A 96 7.46 9.24 -1.73
C ILE A 96 6.25 9.63 -0.89
N ALA A 97 5.53 8.66 -0.31
CA ALA A 97 4.21 8.90 0.30
C ALA A 97 4.29 9.89 1.47
N VAL A 98 5.21 9.66 2.43
CA VAL A 98 5.38 10.55 3.60
C VAL A 98 5.90 11.93 3.19
N ARG A 99 6.90 11.99 2.28
CA ARG A 99 7.43 13.28 1.82
C ARG A 99 6.37 14.12 1.11
N LEU A 100 5.57 13.48 0.26
CA LEU A 100 4.49 14.14 -0.45
C LEU A 100 3.37 14.57 0.50
N ALA A 101 2.97 13.70 1.44
CA ALA A 101 2.01 14.06 2.48
C ALA A 101 2.45 15.31 3.25
N ARG A 102 3.72 15.38 3.66
CA ARG A 102 4.30 16.57 4.30
C ARG A 102 4.26 17.81 3.41
N ALA A 103 4.64 17.67 2.13
CA ALA A 103 4.64 18.78 1.18
C ALA A 103 3.23 19.32 0.90
N LEU A 104 2.22 18.45 0.97
CA LEU A 104 0.81 18.78 0.78
C LEU A 104 0.08 19.16 2.08
N GLY A 105 0.75 19.08 3.23
CA GLY A 105 0.15 19.34 4.54
C GLY A 105 -0.89 18.30 4.97
N LEU A 106 -0.79 17.06 4.48
CA LEU A 106 -1.67 15.96 4.87
C LEU A 106 -1.29 15.45 6.26
N GLU A 107 -2.29 15.30 7.13
CA GLU A 107 -2.09 14.81 8.49
C GLU A 107 -2.06 13.28 8.58
N THR A 108 -2.62 12.58 7.58
CA THR A 108 -2.77 11.13 7.53
C THR A 108 -2.48 10.54 6.14
N LEU A 109 -2.17 9.26 6.10
CA LEU A 109 -2.10 8.41 4.91
C LEU A 109 -3.04 7.23 5.15
N GLU A 110 -3.79 6.83 4.13
CA GLU A 110 -4.73 5.73 4.23
C GLU A 110 -4.07 4.42 3.75
N PRO A 111 -3.84 3.43 4.62
CA PRO A 111 -3.37 2.12 4.19
C PRO A 111 -4.50 1.37 3.47
N VAL A 112 -4.21 0.88 2.26
CA VAL A 112 -5.23 0.25 1.41
C VAL A 112 -5.15 -1.28 1.37
N ASP A 113 -4.07 -1.86 1.91
CA ASP A 113 -3.80 -3.28 1.90
C ASP A 113 -3.44 -3.78 3.30
N ASP A 114 -4.11 -4.83 3.73
CA ASP A 114 -4.00 -5.44 5.05
C ASP A 114 -3.27 -6.78 5.03
N PHE A 115 -2.82 -7.25 3.85
CA PHE A 115 -2.09 -8.52 3.70
C PHE A 115 -2.83 -9.68 4.39
N GLU A 116 -4.15 -9.78 4.19
CA GLU A 116 -4.99 -10.81 4.82
C GLU A 116 -4.89 -12.20 4.16
N ASP A 117 -4.12 -12.34 3.08
CA ASP A 117 -3.95 -13.58 2.32
C ASP A 117 -3.02 -14.67 2.91
N PRO A 118 -2.17 -14.47 3.94
CA PRO A 118 -1.25 -15.49 4.46
C PRO A 118 -1.93 -16.79 4.90
N ASP A 119 -3.07 -16.71 5.60
CA ASP A 119 -3.79 -17.91 6.08
C ASP A 119 -4.30 -18.76 4.91
N ALA A 120 -4.80 -18.12 3.85
CA ALA A 120 -5.28 -18.81 2.67
C ALA A 120 -4.12 -19.35 1.81
N TYR A 121 -2.99 -18.61 1.75
CA TYR A 121 -1.78 -19.07 1.09
C TYR A 121 -1.17 -20.30 1.78
N ALA A 122 -1.15 -20.33 3.11
CA ALA A 122 -0.59 -21.44 3.89
C ALA A 122 -1.23 -22.80 3.56
N VAL A 123 -2.49 -22.81 3.10
CA VAL A 123 -3.20 -24.04 2.69
C VAL A 123 -2.60 -24.65 1.42
N ILE A 124 -2.10 -23.83 0.50
CA ILE A 124 -1.59 -24.28 -0.80
C ILE A 124 -0.08 -24.23 -0.94
N ASP A 125 0.62 -23.52 -0.05
CA ASP A 125 2.02 -23.10 -0.21
C ASP A 125 2.96 -24.27 -0.56
N ALA A 126 2.95 -25.34 0.23
CA ALA A 126 3.83 -26.50 0.01
C ALA A 126 3.56 -27.23 -1.32
N GLN A 127 2.32 -27.25 -1.81
CA GLN A 127 1.99 -27.87 -3.10
C GLN A 127 2.29 -26.92 -4.26
N LEU A 128 1.96 -25.64 -4.09
CA LEU A 128 2.27 -24.59 -5.05
C LEU A 128 3.78 -24.51 -5.31
N GLU A 129 4.62 -24.60 -4.28
CA GLU A 129 6.08 -24.60 -4.43
C GLU A 129 6.57 -25.76 -5.31
N LYS A 130 6.03 -26.97 -5.10
CA LYS A 130 6.37 -28.14 -5.93
C LYS A 130 5.95 -27.95 -7.38
N ASP A 131 4.74 -27.45 -7.59
CA ASP A 131 4.21 -27.20 -8.93
C ASP A 131 5.02 -26.09 -9.63
N PHE A 132 5.47 -25.08 -8.88
CA PHE A 132 6.27 -23.96 -9.36
C PHE A 132 7.67 -24.40 -9.80
N ASN A 133 8.40 -25.11 -8.92
CA ASN A 133 9.80 -25.47 -9.14
C ASN A 133 10.02 -26.39 -10.35
N GLY A 134 9.00 -27.15 -10.75
CA GLY A 134 9.06 -28.05 -11.92
C GLY A 134 8.58 -27.43 -13.24
N ASN A 135 8.08 -26.18 -13.24
CA ASN A 135 7.37 -25.66 -14.40
C ASN A 135 8.21 -24.70 -15.26
N ALA A 136 8.45 -25.10 -16.52
CA ALA A 136 9.24 -24.31 -17.46
C ALA A 136 8.62 -22.95 -17.83
N GLN A 137 7.28 -22.83 -17.83
CA GLN A 137 6.61 -21.55 -18.12
C GLN A 137 6.83 -20.55 -16.99
N LEU A 138 6.71 -21.00 -15.73
CA LEU A 138 6.98 -20.17 -14.55
C LEU A 138 8.46 -19.80 -14.44
N ALA A 139 9.38 -20.73 -14.75
CA ALA A 139 10.81 -20.46 -14.82
C ALA A 139 11.18 -19.43 -15.91
N ALA A 140 10.38 -19.30 -16.97
CA ALA A 140 10.58 -18.33 -18.04
C ALA A 140 10.10 -16.91 -17.67
N VAL A 141 9.26 -16.75 -16.65
CA VAL A 141 8.69 -15.44 -16.25
C VAL A 141 9.79 -14.44 -15.97
N SER A 142 10.80 -14.79 -15.18
CA SER A 142 11.92 -13.88 -14.84
C SER A 142 12.77 -13.46 -16.05
N LYS A 143 12.64 -14.16 -17.18
CA LYS A 143 13.32 -13.88 -18.46
C LYS A 143 12.43 -13.14 -19.45
N ALA A 144 11.20 -12.79 -19.07
CA ALA A 144 10.32 -12.01 -19.92
C ALA A 144 10.98 -10.65 -20.26
N PRO A 145 10.87 -10.17 -21.53
CA PRO A 145 11.53 -8.93 -21.96
C PRO A 145 11.27 -7.73 -21.05
N VAL A 146 10.05 -7.60 -20.52
CA VAL A 146 9.65 -6.53 -19.60
C VAL A 146 10.47 -6.50 -18.30
N TYR A 147 10.86 -7.65 -17.76
CA TYR A 147 11.68 -7.71 -16.54
C TYR A 147 13.16 -7.50 -16.81
N LEU A 148 13.65 -7.95 -17.97
CA LEU A 148 15.01 -7.67 -18.41
C LEU A 148 15.19 -6.16 -18.65
N GLU A 149 14.22 -5.53 -19.32
CA GLU A 149 14.18 -4.07 -19.50
C GLU A 149 14.11 -3.34 -18.16
N LYS A 150 13.18 -3.73 -17.27
CA LYS A 150 13.07 -3.16 -15.91
C LYS A 150 14.39 -3.23 -15.16
N ALA A 151 15.05 -4.39 -15.18
CA ALA A 151 16.34 -4.60 -14.51
C ALA A 151 17.44 -3.71 -15.11
N SER A 152 17.53 -3.63 -16.44
CA SER A 152 18.50 -2.77 -17.13
C SER A 152 18.26 -1.29 -16.84
N ARG A 153 17.00 -0.85 -16.89
CA ARG A 153 16.60 0.54 -16.57
C ARG A 153 16.94 0.88 -15.12
N LEU A 154 16.62 -0.02 -14.18
CA LEU A 154 16.91 0.17 -12.76
C LEU A 154 18.42 0.27 -12.50
N GLN A 155 19.23 -0.56 -13.16
CA GLN A 155 20.69 -0.50 -13.04
C GLN A 155 21.23 0.87 -13.49
N GLU A 156 20.76 1.36 -14.63
CA GLU A 156 21.16 2.67 -15.15
C GLU A 156 20.68 3.81 -14.24
N CYS A 157 19.42 3.79 -13.81
CA CYS A 157 18.85 4.75 -12.88
C CYS A 157 19.59 4.79 -11.54
N THR A 158 20.04 3.63 -11.05
CA THR A 158 20.85 3.55 -9.82
C THR A 158 22.22 4.18 -10.02
N ARG A 159 22.83 4.01 -11.21
CA ARG A 159 24.12 4.60 -11.56
C ARG A 159 24.04 6.12 -11.71
N THR A 160 22.95 6.64 -12.27
CA THR A 160 22.77 8.09 -12.49
C THR A 160 22.18 8.82 -11.28
N GLY A 161 21.54 8.08 -10.36
CA GLY A 161 20.79 8.65 -9.24
C GLY A 161 19.41 9.19 -9.64
N ASP A 162 18.95 8.92 -10.86
CA ASP A 162 17.64 9.33 -11.36
C ASP A 162 16.72 8.12 -11.58
N LEU A 163 15.76 7.93 -10.67
CA LEU A 163 14.77 6.84 -10.74
C LEU A 163 13.53 7.19 -11.56
N LEU A 164 13.34 8.44 -12.00
CA LEU A 164 12.16 8.82 -12.79
C LEU A 164 11.96 7.96 -14.05
N PRO A 165 13.00 7.59 -14.81
CA PRO A 165 12.84 6.75 -15.99
C PRO A 165 12.33 5.34 -15.69
N VAL A 166 12.64 4.76 -14.52
CA VAL A 166 12.09 3.44 -14.14
C VAL A 166 10.66 3.59 -13.63
N PHE A 167 10.34 4.65 -12.90
CA PHE A 167 8.95 4.93 -12.50
C PHE A 167 8.04 5.19 -13.71
N ALA A 168 8.52 5.90 -14.74
CA ALA A 168 7.79 6.09 -15.99
C ALA A 168 7.49 4.75 -16.68
N LEU A 169 8.48 3.85 -16.77
CA LEU A 169 8.27 2.51 -17.31
C LEU A 169 7.21 1.73 -16.50
N LEU A 170 7.34 1.69 -15.17
CA LEU A 170 6.40 0.99 -14.29
C LEU A 170 4.97 1.55 -14.35
N ASN A 171 4.82 2.84 -14.69
CA ASN A 171 3.54 3.51 -14.89
C ASN A 171 3.11 3.57 -16.37
N SER A 172 3.74 2.82 -17.28
CA SER A 172 3.30 2.74 -18.68
C SER A 172 2.27 1.63 -18.89
N SER A 173 1.35 1.84 -19.85
CA SER A 173 0.39 0.82 -20.28
C SER A 173 1.07 -0.42 -20.89
N ARG A 174 2.22 -0.24 -21.55
CA ARG A 174 3.04 -1.33 -22.10
C ARG A 174 3.58 -2.23 -20.99
N PHE A 175 4.13 -1.65 -19.92
CA PHE A 175 4.61 -2.43 -18.78
C PHE A 175 3.46 -3.16 -18.10
N ALA A 176 2.34 -2.46 -17.85
CA ALA A 176 1.13 -3.04 -17.26
C ALA A 176 0.65 -4.30 -17.99
N ALA A 177 0.49 -4.24 -19.31
CA ALA A 177 0.04 -5.38 -20.11
C ALA A 177 1.05 -6.54 -20.09
N ALA A 178 2.35 -6.24 -20.23
CA ALA A 178 3.39 -7.26 -20.24
C ALA A 178 3.60 -7.93 -18.88
N ASP A 179 3.48 -7.17 -17.79
CA ASP A 179 3.56 -7.68 -16.41
C ASP A 179 2.38 -8.59 -16.08
N VAL A 180 1.15 -8.24 -16.49
CA VAL A 180 -0.03 -9.11 -16.33
C VAL A 180 0.18 -10.44 -17.04
N ASP A 181 0.58 -10.43 -18.31
CA ASP A 181 0.76 -11.67 -19.08
C ASP A 181 1.88 -12.56 -18.51
N ALA A 182 3.00 -11.95 -18.15
CA ALA A 182 4.16 -12.66 -17.63
C ALA A 182 3.92 -13.20 -16.21
N GLN A 183 3.43 -12.37 -15.29
CA GLN A 183 3.34 -12.71 -13.87
C GLN A 183 2.08 -13.49 -13.52
N TRP A 184 0.94 -13.12 -14.11
CA TRP A 184 -0.38 -13.62 -13.69
C TRP A 184 -1.05 -14.47 -14.77
N GLY A 185 -0.90 -14.09 -16.04
CA GLY A 185 -1.42 -14.84 -17.19
C GLY A 185 -0.82 -16.25 -17.30
N VAL A 186 0.42 -16.45 -16.82
CA VAL A 186 1.05 -17.77 -16.78
C VAL A 186 0.23 -18.80 -15.98
N PHE A 187 -0.39 -18.40 -14.86
CA PHE A 187 -1.24 -19.30 -14.06
C PHE A 187 -2.55 -19.69 -14.75
N LEU A 188 -2.93 -19.01 -15.84
CA LEU A 188 -4.03 -19.43 -16.70
C LEU A 188 -3.62 -20.55 -17.68
N ARG A 189 -2.32 -20.78 -17.89
CA ARG A 189 -1.75 -21.68 -18.90
C ARG A 189 -1.00 -22.88 -18.32
N THR A 190 -0.65 -22.86 -17.04
CA THR A 190 0.08 -23.93 -16.36
C THR A 190 -0.73 -25.21 -16.18
N HIS A 191 -2.05 -25.09 -15.98
CA HIS A 191 -2.99 -26.20 -15.81
C HIS A 191 -2.51 -27.26 -14.81
N PHE A 192 -2.08 -26.84 -13.61
CA PHE A 192 -1.63 -27.77 -12.58
C PHE A 192 -2.74 -28.74 -12.17
N ALA A 193 -2.43 -30.02 -12.10
CA ALA A 193 -3.38 -31.06 -11.68
C ALA A 193 -3.89 -30.83 -10.24
N SER A 194 -3.09 -30.17 -9.41
CA SER A 194 -3.42 -29.77 -8.03
C SER A 194 -4.43 -28.60 -7.96
N GLY A 195 -4.59 -27.83 -9.04
CA GLY A 195 -5.39 -26.59 -9.07
C GLY A 195 -4.77 -25.40 -8.32
N THR A 196 -3.52 -25.51 -7.84
CA THR A 196 -2.85 -24.44 -7.06
C THR A 196 -2.60 -23.18 -7.88
N ASP A 197 -2.51 -23.26 -9.21
CA ASP A 197 -2.41 -22.13 -10.12
C ASP A 197 -3.67 -21.27 -10.10
N ARG A 198 -4.85 -21.90 -10.18
CA ARG A 198 -6.15 -21.21 -10.10
C ARG A 198 -6.39 -20.64 -8.71
N THR A 199 -6.04 -21.38 -7.66
CA THR A 199 -6.15 -20.86 -6.29
C THR A 199 -5.24 -19.65 -6.09
N ARG A 200 -3.98 -19.72 -6.53
CA ARG A 200 -3.05 -18.59 -6.45
C ARG A 200 -3.58 -17.36 -7.17
N LEU A 201 -4.06 -17.53 -8.41
CA LEU A 201 -4.62 -16.42 -9.17
C LEU A 201 -5.86 -15.83 -8.48
N GLY A 202 -6.77 -16.67 -7.98
CA GLY A 202 -7.95 -16.23 -7.25
C GLY A 202 -7.62 -15.48 -5.96
N LEU A 203 -6.60 -15.91 -5.21
CA LEU A 203 -6.13 -15.20 -4.01
C LEU A 203 -5.55 -13.82 -4.35
N TRP A 204 -4.77 -13.72 -5.42
CA TRP A 204 -4.27 -12.44 -5.92
C TRP A 204 -5.41 -11.51 -6.34
N GLU A 205 -6.38 -12.03 -7.10
CA GLU A 205 -7.54 -11.26 -7.55
C GLU A 205 -8.38 -10.75 -6.36
N ASN A 206 -8.63 -11.62 -5.38
CA ASN A 206 -9.34 -11.29 -4.15
C ASN A 206 -8.63 -10.18 -3.35
N ARG A 207 -7.30 -10.22 -3.22
CA ARG A 207 -6.55 -9.14 -2.58
C ARG A 207 -6.71 -7.81 -3.32
N ASN A 208 -6.62 -7.82 -4.65
CA ASN A 208 -6.82 -6.61 -5.45
C ASN A 208 -8.26 -6.05 -5.32
N LEU A 209 -9.28 -6.91 -5.23
CA LEU A 209 -10.66 -6.49 -4.98
C LEU A 209 -10.81 -5.79 -3.63
N LYS A 210 -10.17 -6.33 -2.58
CA LYS A 210 -10.18 -5.71 -1.24
C LYS A 210 -9.47 -4.35 -1.24
N ILE A 211 -8.32 -4.25 -1.91
CA ILE A 211 -7.59 -2.99 -2.07
C ILE A 211 -8.46 -1.97 -2.81
N ALA A 212 -9.10 -2.35 -3.92
CA ALA A 212 -10.00 -1.47 -4.66
C ALA A 212 -11.21 -1.03 -3.81
N ALA A 213 -11.78 -1.94 -3.01
CA ALA A 213 -12.85 -1.60 -2.08
C ALA A 213 -12.40 -0.60 -1.01
N ARG A 214 -11.16 -0.72 -0.50
CA ARG A 214 -10.60 0.23 0.46
C ARG A 214 -10.33 1.60 -0.16
N ILE A 215 -9.77 1.64 -1.37
CA ILE A 215 -9.60 2.89 -2.14
C ILE A 215 -10.97 3.56 -2.35
N ARG A 216 -12.00 2.79 -2.73
CA ARG A 216 -13.35 3.32 -2.90
C ARG A 216 -13.94 3.85 -1.60
N ALA A 217 -13.71 3.17 -0.47
CA ALA A 217 -14.16 3.63 0.84
C ALA A 217 -13.52 4.98 1.22
N VAL A 218 -12.22 5.15 0.96
CA VAL A 218 -11.53 6.44 1.15
C VAL A 218 -12.11 7.50 0.22
N ALA A 219 -12.23 7.22 -1.08
CA ALA A 219 -12.76 8.17 -2.06
C ALA A 219 -14.19 8.63 -1.73
N ALA A 220 -15.04 7.76 -1.18
CA ALA A 220 -16.40 8.10 -0.77
C ALA A 220 -16.47 9.13 0.37
N LEU A 221 -15.42 9.23 1.20
CA LEU A 221 -15.30 10.26 2.25
C LEU A 221 -14.80 11.61 1.70
N HIS A 222 -14.37 11.65 0.44
CA HIS A 222 -13.87 12.86 -0.22
C HIS A 222 -14.53 13.09 -1.59
N PRO A 223 -15.85 13.34 -1.68
CA PRO A 223 -16.53 13.56 -2.96
C PRO A 223 -15.91 14.72 -3.76
N GLY A 224 -15.57 14.46 -5.03
CA GLY A 224 -14.89 15.43 -5.90
C GLY A 224 -13.41 15.68 -5.56
N GLY A 225 -12.87 14.98 -4.55
CA GLY A 225 -11.46 15.02 -4.19
C GLY A 225 -10.56 14.23 -5.14
N ARG A 226 -9.26 14.31 -4.92
CA ARG A 226 -8.24 13.57 -5.66
C ARG A 226 -7.53 12.62 -4.71
N VAL A 227 -7.48 11.34 -5.08
CA VAL A 227 -6.76 10.30 -4.33
C VAL A 227 -5.55 9.87 -5.15
N LEU A 228 -4.36 10.02 -4.59
CA LEU A 228 -3.14 9.44 -5.16
C LEU A 228 -2.88 8.09 -4.51
N VAL A 229 -2.83 7.03 -5.32
CA VAL A 229 -2.51 5.68 -4.86
C VAL A 229 -1.05 5.37 -5.19
N ILE A 230 -0.23 5.19 -4.16
CA ILE A 230 1.17 4.78 -4.29
C ILE A 230 1.24 3.30 -3.91
N TYR A 231 1.55 2.46 -4.88
CA TYR A 231 1.47 1.02 -4.69
C TYR A 231 2.34 0.24 -5.71
N GLY A 232 2.50 -1.07 -5.51
CA GLY A 232 3.29 -1.91 -6.39
C GLY A 232 2.70 -2.02 -7.80
N ALA A 233 3.53 -1.88 -8.84
CA ALA A 233 3.10 -1.83 -10.24
C ALA A 233 2.23 -3.02 -10.67
N ALA A 234 2.47 -4.22 -10.13
CA ALA A 234 1.73 -5.44 -10.48
C ALA A 234 0.24 -5.41 -10.12
N HIS A 235 -0.17 -4.54 -9.19
CA HIS A 235 -1.57 -4.40 -8.79
C HIS A 235 -2.33 -3.42 -9.65
N ARG A 236 -1.63 -2.43 -10.22
CA ARG A 236 -2.22 -1.34 -10.97
C ARG A 236 -3.22 -1.82 -12.03
N PRO A 237 -2.91 -2.79 -12.90
CA PRO A 237 -3.84 -3.21 -13.96
C PRO A 237 -5.17 -3.75 -13.42
N PHE A 238 -5.13 -4.44 -12.27
CA PHE A 238 -6.33 -4.98 -11.62
C PHE A 238 -7.12 -3.86 -10.93
N LEU A 239 -6.44 -2.96 -10.22
CA LEU A 239 -7.08 -1.82 -9.57
C LEU A 239 -7.77 -0.91 -10.57
N GLU A 240 -7.12 -0.59 -11.68
CA GLU A 240 -7.70 0.21 -12.76
C GLU A 240 -8.92 -0.48 -13.37
N ALA A 241 -8.86 -1.79 -13.62
CA ALA A 241 -9.98 -2.56 -14.15
C ALA A 241 -11.20 -2.58 -13.23
N TYR A 242 -11.00 -2.53 -11.91
CA TYR A 242 -12.10 -2.49 -10.92
C TYR A 242 -12.63 -1.07 -10.69
N LEU A 243 -11.73 -0.11 -10.47
CA LEU A 243 -12.07 1.27 -10.14
C LEU A 243 -12.74 1.98 -11.33
N SER A 244 -12.29 1.73 -12.56
CA SER A 244 -12.89 2.31 -13.78
C SER A 244 -14.34 1.88 -14.05
N LYS A 245 -14.83 0.84 -13.37
CA LYS A 245 -16.22 0.37 -13.46
C LYS A 245 -17.14 1.00 -12.40
N MET A 246 -16.59 1.81 -11.49
CA MET A 246 -17.37 2.45 -10.43
C MET A 246 -18.06 3.72 -10.95
N ALA A 247 -19.26 4.01 -10.44
CA ALA A 247 -20.16 5.00 -11.03
C ALA A 247 -19.64 6.45 -11.00
N ASP A 248 -18.78 6.78 -10.05
CA ASP A 248 -18.32 8.13 -9.72
C ASP A 248 -16.80 8.19 -9.47
N ILE A 249 -16.04 7.27 -10.09
CA ILE A 249 -14.58 7.25 -10.04
C ILE A 249 -14.02 7.47 -11.45
N ASP A 250 -13.16 8.46 -11.58
CA ASP A 250 -12.34 8.69 -12.78
C ASP A 250 -10.89 8.25 -12.48
N VAL A 251 -10.38 7.33 -13.28
CA VAL A 251 -9.03 6.79 -13.14
C VAL A 251 -8.13 7.53 -14.11
N VAL A 252 -7.18 8.30 -13.59
CA VAL A 252 -6.30 9.18 -14.37
C VAL A 252 -4.88 8.61 -14.42
N GLU A 253 -4.33 8.54 -15.62
CA GLU A 253 -2.95 8.12 -15.88
C GLU A 253 -1.93 9.05 -15.21
N VAL A 254 -0.99 8.48 -14.46
CA VAL A 254 0.08 9.23 -13.79
C VAL A 254 1.28 9.48 -14.71
N GLU A 255 1.53 8.63 -15.71
CA GLU A 255 2.68 8.75 -16.63
C GLU A 255 2.82 10.16 -17.25
N PRO A 256 1.77 10.79 -17.80
CA PRO A 256 1.87 12.14 -18.36
C PRO A 256 2.25 13.22 -17.34
N MET A 257 2.01 12.95 -16.05
CA MET A 257 2.31 13.87 -14.96
C MET A 257 3.77 13.79 -14.48
N LEU A 258 4.49 12.70 -14.83
CA LEU A 258 5.88 12.50 -14.42
C LEU A 258 6.88 13.37 -15.20
N GLY A 259 6.43 14.07 -16.26
CA GLY A 259 7.27 14.98 -17.05
C GLY A 259 8.39 14.28 -17.83
N VAL A 260 8.36 12.95 -17.92
CA VAL A 260 9.28 12.12 -18.71
C VAL A 260 8.56 11.78 -20.03
N PRO A 261 9.24 11.83 -21.19
CA PRO A 261 8.68 11.32 -22.43
C PRO A 261 8.19 9.87 -22.24
N PRO A 262 7.04 9.47 -22.81
CA PRO A 262 6.55 8.11 -22.69
C PRO A 262 7.65 7.13 -23.11
N ALA A 263 7.79 6.04 -22.34
CA ALA A 263 8.76 5.02 -22.71
C ALA A 263 8.38 4.47 -24.10
N PRO A 264 9.35 4.36 -25.04
CA PRO A 264 9.07 3.76 -26.34
C PRO A 264 8.58 2.31 -26.23
#